data_AF-A0A353S700-F1
#
_entry.id   AF-A0A353S700-F1
#
_cell.length_a   1.000
_cell.length_b   1.000
_cell.length_c   1.000
_cell.angle_alpha   90.00
_cell.angle_beta   90.00
_cell.angle_gamma   90.00
#
_symmetry.space_group_name_H-M   'P 1'
#
loop_
_entity.id
_entity.type
_entity.pdbx_description
1 polymer ?
#
loop_
_entity_poly.entity_id
_entity_poly.type
_entity_poly.pdbx_seq_one_letter_code
_entity_poly.pdbx_strand_id
1 'polypeptide(L)'
;MLCLRGKPFLLCRENVTMNEASLYIHSFLMHKDIPFLRYCHAECACRKDWQAAVKKLNVKALPVFSSVRGMPAQDGAGKRAFLLELSAADKAEPDSGWMLSAAQGDALRMLRCSEATLSPLSLVFDKEKHFYLSVSPELCKEKLLCFPCADARESVVLSYGDFMGRFVPEACIRLL
;
A
#
# COMPACT_ATOMS: atom_id res chain seq x y z
N MET A 1 -20.12 20.47 1.63
CA MET A 1 -21.12 19.92 2.57
C MET A 1 -20.52 18.63 3.15
N LEU A 2 -20.15 18.65 4.43
CA LEU A 2 -19.51 17.54 5.15
C LEU A 2 -20.55 16.47 5.52
N CYS A 3 -20.20 15.20 5.39
CA CYS A 3 -20.92 14.12 6.07
C CYS A 3 -19.93 13.17 6.75
N LEU A 4 -19.81 13.34 8.07
CA LEU A 4 -19.24 12.40 9.02
C LEU A 4 -20.32 11.34 9.34
N ARG A 5 -20.07 10.07 8.99
CA ARG A 5 -20.53 8.82 9.64
C ARG A 5 -20.61 7.66 8.63
N GLY A 6 -19.65 6.75 8.71
CA GLY A 6 -19.91 5.30 8.70
C GLY A 6 -20.58 4.63 7.49
N LYS A 7 -20.39 5.11 6.26
CA LYS A 7 -20.68 4.32 5.04
C LYS A 7 -19.64 4.59 3.95
N PRO A 8 -19.14 3.56 3.23
CA PRO A 8 -18.24 3.79 2.11
C PRO A 8 -18.99 4.52 1.00
N PHE A 9 -18.53 5.73 0.67
CA PHE A 9 -19.00 6.44 -0.52
C PHE A 9 -18.35 5.78 -1.75
N LEU A 10 -19.12 4.93 -2.44
CA LEU A 10 -18.76 4.43 -3.77
C LEU A 10 -19.09 5.50 -4.82
N LEU A 11 -18.09 6.29 -5.18
CA LEU A 11 -18.08 7.03 -6.44
C LEU A 11 -17.37 6.16 -7.47
N CYS A 12 -18.09 5.23 -8.11
CA CYS A 12 -17.61 4.50 -9.27
C CYS A 12 -18.56 4.77 -10.45
N ARG A 13 -18.08 5.52 -11.44
CA ARG A 13 -18.60 5.42 -12.82
C ARG A 13 -17.78 4.32 -13.50
N GLU A 14 -18.48 3.42 -14.19
CA GLU A 14 -18.01 2.24 -14.95
C GLU A 14 -17.82 0.94 -14.15
N ASN A 15 -18.46 -0.14 -14.65
CA ASN A 15 -18.38 -1.52 -14.15
C ASN A 15 -16.99 -2.10 -14.38
N VAL A 16 -16.02 -1.65 -13.60
CA VAL A 16 -14.69 -2.26 -13.53
C VAL A 16 -14.70 -3.31 -12.43
N THR A 17 -14.61 -4.59 -12.80
CA THR A 17 -14.45 -5.69 -11.84
C THR A 17 -13.11 -5.52 -11.13
N MET A 18 -13.16 -5.15 -9.85
CA MET A 18 -12.01 -5.07 -8.95
C MET A 18 -11.31 -6.42 -8.87
N ASN A 19 -9.97 -6.43 -8.90
CA ASN A 19 -9.24 -7.70 -8.80
C ASN A 19 -9.40 -8.35 -7.40
N GLU A 20 -9.17 -9.68 -7.33
CA GLU A 20 -9.35 -10.48 -6.11
C GLU A 20 -8.48 -9.97 -4.94
N ALA A 21 -7.26 -9.53 -5.22
CA ALA A 21 -6.36 -9.03 -4.20
C ALA A 21 -6.88 -7.72 -3.57
N SER A 22 -7.36 -6.76 -4.37
CA SER A 22 -8.02 -5.56 -3.87
C SER A 22 -9.27 -5.92 -3.07
N LEU A 23 -10.12 -6.82 -3.58
CA LEU A 23 -11.30 -7.31 -2.84
C LEU A 23 -10.93 -7.86 -1.46
N TYR A 24 -9.86 -8.65 -1.37
CA TYR A 24 -9.38 -9.17 -0.10
C TYR A 24 -8.88 -8.06 0.84
N ILE A 25 -8.12 -7.08 0.33
CA ILE A 25 -7.65 -5.93 1.12
C ILE A 25 -8.83 -5.14 1.70
N HIS A 26 -9.84 -4.82 0.88
CA HIS A 26 -11.04 -4.11 1.38
C HIS A 26 -11.80 -4.94 2.39
N SER A 27 -11.97 -6.23 2.13
CA SER A 27 -12.65 -7.15 3.06
C SER A 27 -11.93 -7.21 4.39
N PHE A 28 -10.58 -7.22 4.39
CA PHE A 28 -9.78 -7.16 5.61
C PHE A 28 -10.00 -5.85 6.36
N LEU A 29 -9.91 -4.69 5.68
CA LEU A 29 -10.12 -3.38 6.30
C LEU A 29 -11.52 -3.26 6.91
N MET A 30 -12.55 -3.72 6.20
CA MET A 30 -13.93 -3.76 6.69
C MET A 30 -14.08 -4.70 7.88
N HIS A 31 -13.53 -5.92 7.80
CA HIS A 31 -13.62 -6.92 8.87
C HIS A 31 -12.92 -6.47 10.16
N LYS A 32 -11.88 -5.63 10.05
CA LYS A 32 -11.13 -5.07 11.19
C LYS A 32 -11.64 -3.68 11.62
N ASP A 33 -12.78 -3.24 11.07
CA ASP A 33 -13.39 -1.94 11.31
C ASP A 33 -12.43 -0.74 11.10
N ILE A 34 -11.45 -0.87 10.20
CA ILE A 34 -10.45 0.15 9.91
C ILE A 34 -11.07 1.16 8.92
N PRO A 35 -11.27 2.44 9.28
CA PRO A 35 -11.86 3.43 8.38
C PRO A 35 -10.92 3.72 7.22
N PHE A 36 -11.46 3.71 6.01
CA PHE A 36 -10.72 4.05 4.80
C PHE A 36 -11.58 4.77 3.77
N LEU A 37 -10.94 5.48 2.85
CA LEU A 37 -11.58 5.95 1.63
C LEU A 37 -11.05 5.15 0.45
N ARG A 38 -11.97 4.64 -0.36
CA ARG A 38 -11.67 4.07 -1.66
C ARG A 38 -11.59 5.19 -2.69
N TYR A 39 -10.48 5.26 -3.42
CA TYR A 39 -10.33 6.19 -4.55
C TYR A 39 -10.11 5.41 -5.84
N CYS A 40 -11.09 5.50 -6.74
CA CYS A 40 -10.99 4.95 -8.09
C CYS A 40 -10.44 6.01 -9.04
N HIS A 41 -9.48 5.63 -9.87
CA HIS A 41 -8.86 6.46 -10.88
C HIS A 41 -8.57 5.65 -12.14
N ALA A 42 -8.22 6.34 -13.23
CA ALA A 42 -7.75 5.66 -14.43
C ALA A 42 -6.50 4.82 -14.12
N GLU A 43 -6.27 3.77 -14.92
CA GLU A 43 -5.07 2.94 -14.77
C GLU A 43 -3.83 3.82 -14.95
N CYS A 44 -2.94 3.77 -13.96
CA CYS A 44 -1.72 4.56 -13.97
C CYS A 44 -0.58 3.68 -14.49
N ALA A 45 0.01 4.06 -15.62
CA ALA A 45 1.11 3.29 -16.20
C ALA A 45 2.39 3.37 -15.35
N CYS A 46 2.56 4.46 -14.61
CA CYS A 46 3.69 4.65 -13.71
C CYS A 46 3.33 5.41 -12.43
N ARG A 47 4.29 5.45 -11.49
CA ARG A 47 4.15 6.16 -10.20
C ARG A 47 3.89 7.65 -10.36
N LYS A 48 4.43 8.30 -11.40
CA LYS A 48 4.19 9.73 -11.68
C LYS A 48 2.73 9.98 -12.06
N ASP A 49 2.15 9.13 -12.90
CA ASP A 49 0.74 9.22 -13.29
C ASP A 49 -0.16 9.05 -12.07
N TRP A 50 0.19 8.07 -11.22
CA TRP A 50 -0.51 7.83 -9.97
C TRP A 50 -0.42 9.03 -9.02
N GLN A 51 0.77 9.60 -8.82
CA GLN A 51 0.97 10.78 -7.97
C GLN A 51 0.16 11.98 -8.49
N ALA A 52 0.08 12.16 -9.82
CA ALA A 52 -0.76 13.18 -10.44
C ALA A 52 -2.26 12.91 -10.24
N ALA A 53 -2.69 11.64 -10.28
CA ALA A 53 -4.06 11.24 -9.98
C ALA A 53 -4.42 11.48 -8.51
N VAL A 54 -3.52 11.20 -7.56
CA VAL A 54 -3.72 11.47 -6.13
C VAL A 54 -3.82 12.97 -5.85
N LYS A 55 -3.03 13.82 -6.53
CA LYS A 55 -3.13 15.29 -6.39
C LYS A 55 -4.49 15.86 -6.79
N LYS A 56 -5.28 15.14 -7.60
CA LYS A 56 -6.64 15.54 -8.00
C LYS A 56 -7.70 15.15 -6.97
N LEU A 57 -7.33 14.43 -5.90
CA LEU A 57 -8.24 14.15 -4.79
C LEU A 57 -8.69 15.45 -4.13
N ASN A 58 -9.99 15.56 -3.87
CA ASN A 58 -10.56 16.63 -3.05
C ASN A 58 -10.16 16.53 -1.57
N VAL A 59 -9.39 15.49 -1.20
CA VAL A 59 -8.89 15.22 0.13
C VAL A 59 -7.37 15.32 0.10
N LYS A 60 -6.80 16.15 0.97
CA LYS A 60 -5.35 16.30 1.11
C LYS A 60 -4.76 15.04 1.76
N ALA A 61 -4.35 14.09 0.92
CA ALA A 61 -3.65 12.87 1.32
C ALA A 61 -2.26 12.83 0.66
N LEU A 62 -1.25 12.40 1.41
CA LEU A 62 0.10 12.25 0.89
C LEU A 62 0.20 10.92 0.12
N PRO A 63 0.64 10.91 -1.15
CA PRO A 63 0.95 9.67 -1.86
C PRO A 63 2.17 8.98 -1.23
N VAL A 64 2.01 7.72 -0.87
CA VAL A 64 3.07 6.89 -0.28
C VAL A 64 3.68 5.98 -1.34
N PHE A 65 5.00 6.02 -1.48
CA PHE A 65 5.73 5.08 -2.32
C PHE A 65 6.30 3.95 -1.47
N SER A 66 6.33 2.77 -2.07
CA SER A 66 6.84 1.56 -1.45
C SER A 66 7.99 1.01 -2.29
N SER A 67 9.09 0.64 -1.64
CA SER A 67 10.15 -0.15 -2.25
C SER A 67 10.34 -1.44 -1.44
N VAL A 68 10.85 -2.48 -2.09
CA VAL A 68 11.14 -3.75 -1.43
C VAL A 68 12.53 -4.23 -1.79
N ARG A 69 13.24 -4.75 -0.80
CA ARG A 69 14.55 -5.39 -0.96
C ARG A 69 14.63 -6.68 -0.15
N GLY A 70 15.40 -7.64 -0.64
CA GLY A 70 15.74 -8.84 0.11
C GLY A 70 16.65 -8.50 1.29
N MET A 71 16.41 -9.15 2.42
CA MET A 71 17.28 -9.11 3.59
C MET A 71 18.04 -10.43 3.73
N PRO A 72 19.28 -10.40 4.24
CA PRO A 72 19.95 -11.63 4.64
C PRO A 72 19.14 -12.36 5.72
N ALA A 73 19.05 -13.68 5.63
CA ALA A 73 18.37 -14.51 6.63
C ALA A 73 19.04 -14.28 8.00
N GLN A 74 18.29 -13.77 8.98
CA GLN A 74 18.86 -13.34 10.26
C GLN A 74 19.10 -14.50 11.25
N ASP A 75 18.60 -15.69 10.95
CA ASP A 75 18.37 -16.74 11.94
C ASP A 75 18.93 -18.11 11.52
N GLY A 76 19.79 -18.19 10.50
CA GLY A 76 20.44 -19.45 10.07
C GLY A 76 19.48 -20.53 9.53
N ALA A 77 18.17 -20.30 9.63
CA ALA A 77 17.08 -21.18 9.21
C ALA A 77 16.76 -21.09 7.71
N GLY A 78 17.51 -20.29 6.95
CA GLY A 78 17.31 -20.12 5.50
C GLY A 78 15.98 -19.47 5.10
N LYS A 79 15.22 -18.91 6.05
CA LYS A 79 13.97 -18.20 5.74
C LYS A 79 14.28 -16.87 5.07
N ARG A 80 13.66 -16.64 3.92
CA ARG A 80 13.80 -15.39 3.16
C ARG A 80 13.12 -14.27 3.94
N ALA A 81 13.81 -13.15 4.13
CA ALA A 81 13.22 -11.96 4.73
C ALA A 81 13.25 -10.82 3.71
N PHE A 82 12.24 -9.96 3.78
CA PHE A 82 12.12 -8.79 2.91
C PHE A 82 11.91 -7.55 3.76
N LEU A 83 12.51 -6.44 3.35
CA LEU A 83 12.21 -5.13 3.91
C LEU A 83 11.33 -4.36 2.93
N LEU A 84 10.13 -3.98 3.37
CA LEU A 84 9.28 -3.01 2.70
C LEU A 84 9.54 -1.63 3.30
N GLU A 85 10.00 -0.69 2.48
CA GLU A 85 10.33 0.67 2.89
C GLU A 85 9.29 1.64 2.33
N LEU A 86 8.71 2.46 3.21
CA LEU A 86 7.70 3.45 2.86
C LEU A 86 8.28 4.86 2.93
N SER A 87 8.07 5.64 1.87
CA SER A 87 8.52 7.03 1.79
C SER A 87 7.48 7.93 1.14
N ALA A 88 7.63 9.25 1.34
CA ALA A 88 6.85 10.22 0.60
C ALA A 88 7.26 10.20 -0.88
N ALA A 89 6.26 10.27 -1.77
CA ALA A 89 6.44 10.15 -3.21
C ALA A 89 7.40 11.19 -3.84
N ASP A 90 7.57 12.36 -3.23
CA ASP A 90 8.46 13.44 -3.66
C ASP A 90 9.93 13.23 -3.25
N LYS A 91 10.19 12.28 -2.36
CA LYS A 91 11.54 11.94 -1.86
C LYS A 91 12.03 10.57 -2.31
N ALA A 92 11.18 9.77 -2.95
CA ALA A 92 11.58 8.49 -3.47
C ALA A 92 12.57 8.68 -4.64
N GLU A 93 13.66 7.91 -4.63
CA GLU A 93 14.59 7.90 -5.76
C GLU A 93 13.85 7.52 -7.05
N PRO A 94 14.19 8.13 -8.19
CA PRO A 94 13.55 7.83 -9.47
C PRO A 94 13.64 6.34 -9.76
N ASP A 95 12.54 5.76 -10.29
CA ASP A 95 12.49 4.39 -10.80
C ASP A 95 13.65 4.17 -11.77
N SER A 96 14.74 3.60 -11.26
CA SER A 96 15.99 3.43 -11.97
C SER A 96 15.90 2.22 -12.87
N GLY A 97 14.93 2.18 -13.79
CA GLY A 97 14.75 1.15 -14.83
C GLY A 97 15.41 -0.18 -14.50
N TRP A 98 14.96 -0.83 -13.42
CA TRP A 98 15.72 -1.91 -12.81
C TRP A 98 15.05 -3.22 -13.17
N MET A 99 15.82 -4.11 -13.79
CA MET A 99 15.45 -5.52 -13.81
C MET A 99 15.17 -5.93 -12.37
N LEU A 100 13.93 -6.36 -12.09
CA LEU A 100 13.56 -6.89 -10.78
C LEU A 100 14.57 -7.98 -10.40
N SER A 101 15.27 -7.81 -9.28
CA SER A 101 16.03 -8.92 -8.73
C SER A 101 15.10 -10.10 -8.48
N ALA A 102 15.61 -11.33 -8.52
CA ALA A 102 14.79 -12.52 -8.23
C ALA A 102 14.08 -12.41 -6.86
N ALA A 103 14.75 -11.80 -5.87
CA ALA A 103 14.17 -11.51 -4.55
C ALA A 103 12.97 -10.55 -4.63
N GLN A 104 13.04 -9.49 -5.43
CA GLN A 104 11.93 -8.56 -5.61
C GLN A 104 10.76 -9.22 -6.35
N GLY A 105 11.03 -10.05 -7.36
CA GLY A 105 10.00 -10.82 -8.04
C GLY A 105 9.24 -11.76 -7.09
N ASP A 106 9.95 -12.45 -6.20
CA ASP A 106 9.32 -13.32 -5.20
C ASP A 106 8.51 -12.52 -4.17
N ALA A 107 9.03 -11.38 -3.71
CA ALA A 107 8.31 -10.50 -2.80
C ALA A 107 6.97 -10.02 -3.40
N LEU A 108 6.97 -9.58 -4.66
CA LEU A 108 5.78 -9.15 -5.38
C LEU A 108 4.73 -10.27 -5.50
N ARG A 109 5.16 -11.51 -5.77
CA ARG A 109 4.26 -12.69 -5.81
C ARG A 109 3.62 -12.96 -4.45
N MET A 110 4.40 -12.90 -3.37
CA MET A 110 3.88 -13.14 -2.01
C MET A 110 2.87 -12.07 -1.60
N LEU A 111 3.12 -10.82 -1.99
CA LEU A 111 2.21 -9.68 -1.78
C LEU A 111 1.08 -9.60 -2.82
N ARG A 112 1.01 -10.54 -3.78
CA ARG A 112 0.01 -10.58 -4.86
C ARG A 112 -0.15 -9.23 -5.57
N CYS A 113 0.96 -8.58 -5.89
CA CYS A 113 0.96 -7.26 -6.54
C CYS A 113 2.01 -7.19 -7.66
N SER A 114 1.87 -6.19 -8.52
CA SER A 114 2.92 -5.74 -9.43
C SER A 114 3.77 -4.64 -8.78
N GLU A 115 4.89 -4.29 -9.40
CA GLU A 115 5.75 -3.17 -8.96
C GLU A 115 4.99 -1.83 -8.91
N ALA A 116 4.12 -1.58 -9.88
CA ALA A 116 3.30 -0.36 -9.95
C ALA A 116 2.24 -0.29 -8.83
N THR A 117 1.80 -1.45 -8.34
CA THR A 117 0.77 -1.61 -7.29
C THR A 117 1.37 -2.00 -5.94
N LEU A 118 2.70 -1.98 -5.80
CA LEU A 118 3.36 -2.38 -4.56
C LEU A 118 2.92 -1.44 -3.42
N SER A 119 2.33 -2.04 -2.40
CA SER A 119 1.66 -1.32 -1.32
C SER A 119 1.85 -2.05 0.00
N PRO A 120 1.99 -1.32 1.13
CA PRO A 120 1.96 -1.95 2.46
C PRO A 120 0.63 -2.64 2.75
N LEU A 121 -0.45 -2.30 2.04
CA LEU A 121 -1.74 -2.95 2.21
C LEU A 121 -1.72 -4.42 1.82
N SER A 122 -0.82 -4.81 0.91
CA SER A 122 -0.63 -6.20 0.51
C SER A 122 0.01 -7.08 1.59
N LEU A 123 0.49 -6.51 2.70
CA LEU A 123 1.04 -7.29 3.81
C LEU A 123 -0.01 -8.20 4.46
N VAL A 124 -1.30 -7.97 4.22
CA VAL A 124 -2.38 -8.90 4.61
C VAL A 124 -2.23 -10.30 4.02
N PHE A 125 -1.45 -10.45 2.94
CA PHE A 125 -1.15 -11.74 2.30
C PHE A 125 0.07 -12.45 2.92
N ASP A 126 0.91 -11.77 3.71
CA ASP A 126 2.09 -12.35 4.34
C ASP A 126 1.74 -13.12 5.62
N LYS A 127 1.19 -14.32 5.46
CA LYS A 127 0.79 -15.17 6.61
C LYS A 127 1.98 -15.70 7.41
N GLU A 128 3.15 -15.77 6.79
CA GLU A 128 4.35 -16.40 7.34
C GLU A 128 5.37 -15.38 7.88
N LYS A 129 5.06 -14.08 7.83
CA LYS A 129 5.85 -12.98 8.42
C LYS A 129 7.24 -12.85 7.84
N HIS A 130 7.33 -12.91 6.50
CA HIS A 130 8.57 -12.69 5.76
C HIS A 130 8.92 -11.21 5.64
N PHE A 131 7.96 -10.30 5.83
CA PHE A 131 8.15 -8.88 5.60
C PHE A 131 8.34 -8.09 6.90
N TYR A 132 9.36 -7.25 6.85
CA TYR A 132 9.61 -6.18 7.78
C TYR A 132 9.16 -4.86 7.16
N LEU A 133 8.72 -3.93 7.99
CA LEU A 133 8.26 -2.62 7.54
C LEU A 133 9.14 -1.52 8.14
N SER A 134 9.71 -0.70 7.27
CA SER A 134 10.38 0.56 7.61
C SER A 134 9.52 1.72 7.09
N VAL A 135 9.23 2.68 7.95
CA VAL A 135 8.37 3.83 7.63
C VAL A 135 9.17 5.10 7.79
N SER A 136 9.29 5.87 6.71
CA SER A 136 10.04 7.12 6.76
C SER A 136 9.41 8.14 7.73
N PRO A 137 10.21 8.84 8.56
CA PRO A 137 9.69 9.74 9.59
C PRO A 137 8.81 10.88 9.07
N GLU A 138 8.91 11.32 7.80
CA GLU A 138 7.98 12.34 7.31
C GLU A 138 6.53 11.88 7.25
N LEU A 139 6.28 10.58 7.08
CA LEU A 139 4.92 10.04 6.95
C LEU A 139 4.12 10.24 8.25
N CYS A 140 4.79 10.32 9.40
CA CYS A 140 4.13 10.54 10.69
C CYS A 140 3.58 11.96 10.89
N LYS A 141 3.99 12.90 10.04
CA LYS A 141 3.53 14.29 10.09
C LYS A 141 2.23 14.49 9.32
N GLU A 142 1.85 13.52 8.49
CA GLU A 142 0.69 13.61 7.63
C GLU A 142 -0.55 13.03 8.29
N LYS A 143 -1.68 13.70 8.08
CA LYS A 143 -2.97 13.23 8.62
C LYS A 143 -3.50 12.03 7.83
N LEU A 144 -3.38 12.08 6.51
CA LEU A 144 -3.94 11.10 5.58
C LEU A 144 -2.84 10.64 4.62
N LEU A 145 -2.76 9.33 4.45
CA LEU A 145 -1.84 8.65 3.55
C LEU A 145 -2.67 7.98 2.46
N CYS A 146 -2.22 8.12 1.21
CA CYS A 146 -2.80 7.46 0.05
C CYS A 146 -1.83 6.38 -0.42
N PHE A 147 -2.29 5.14 -0.44
CA PHE A 147 -1.52 3.98 -0.88
C PHE A 147 -2.12 3.44 -2.18
N PRO A 148 -1.29 2.94 -3.12
CA PRO A 148 -1.81 2.10 -4.19
C PRO A 148 -2.56 0.91 -3.57
N CYS A 149 -3.60 0.43 -4.24
CA CYS A 149 -4.17 -0.88 -3.92
C CYS A 149 -3.52 -1.95 -4.80
N ALA A 150 -3.98 -3.21 -4.69
CA ALA A 150 -3.49 -4.28 -5.55
C ALA A 150 -4.02 -4.17 -7.00
N ASP A 151 -5.08 -3.38 -7.23
CA ASP A 151 -5.57 -2.98 -8.54
C ASP A 151 -5.00 -1.61 -8.96
N ALA A 152 -4.41 -1.53 -10.15
CA ALA A 152 -3.77 -0.31 -10.67
C ALA A 152 -4.74 0.86 -10.94
N ARG A 153 -6.05 0.61 -10.88
CA ARG A 153 -7.13 1.62 -11.02
C ARG A 153 -7.64 2.13 -9.68
N GLU A 154 -6.98 1.76 -8.59
CA GLU A 154 -7.47 2.02 -7.24
C GLU A 154 -6.37 2.41 -6.27
N SER A 155 -6.75 3.30 -5.36
CA SER A 155 -5.99 3.64 -4.16
C SER A 155 -6.86 3.56 -2.92
N VAL A 156 -6.22 3.38 -1.79
CA VAL A 156 -6.85 3.42 -0.47
C VAL A 156 -6.23 4.55 0.33
N VAL A 157 -7.08 5.39 0.91
CA VAL A 157 -6.67 6.47 1.82
C VAL A 157 -6.99 6.06 3.25
N LEU A 158 -5.98 6.09 4.11
CA LEU A 158 -6.09 5.86 5.55
C LEU A 158 -5.60 7.08 6.31
N SER A 159 -6.07 7.27 7.54
CA SER A 159 -5.35 8.15 8.45
C SER A 159 -4.02 7.52 8.86
N TYR A 160 -3.00 8.33 9.15
CA TYR A 160 -1.74 7.79 9.68
C TYR A 160 -1.97 6.97 10.96
N GLY A 161 -2.88 7.43 11.82
CA GLY A 161 -3.26 6.74 13.05
C GLY A 161 -3.93 5.38 12.80
N ASP A 162 -4.83 5.28 11.81
CA ASP A 162 -5.45 4.00 11.44
C ASP A 162 -4.45 3.07 10.77
N PHE A 163 -3.54 3.60 9.93
CA PHE A 163 -2.50 2.80 9.30
C PHE A 163 -1.54 2.20 10.34
N MET A 164 -0.90 3.03 11.17
CA MET A 164 0.10 2.56 12.13
C MET A 164 -0.51 1.90 13.36
N GLY A 165 -1.64 2.42 13.86
CA GLY A 165 -2.23 1.98 15.12
C GLY A 165 -3.20 0.80 14.98
N ARG A 166 -3.68 0.51 13.77
CA ARG A 166 -4.69 -0.54 13.54
C ARG A 166 -4.31 -1.49 12.41
N PHE A 167 -4.03 -0.97 11.22
CA PHE A 167 -3.69 -1.82 10.08
C PHE A 167 -2.40 -2.60 10.30
N VAL A 168 -1.30 -1.92 10.68
CA VAL A 168 0.01 -2.55 10.83
C VAL A 168 0.01 -3.69 11.86
N PRO A 169 -0.54 -3.50 13.09
CA PRO A 169 -0.65 -4.58 14.07
C PRO A 169 -1.52 -5.75 13.60
N GLU A 170 -2.67 -5.48 12.96
CA GLU A 170 -3.60 -6.52 12.51
C GLU A 170 -3.04 -7.33 11.33
N ALA A 171 -2.26 -6.71 10.46
CA ALA A 171 -1.51 -7.39 9.42
C ALA A 171 -0.30 -8.19 9.99
N CYS A 172 -0.10 -8.19 11.32
CA CYS A 172 0.93 -8.93 12.04
C CYS A 172 2.37 -8.63 11.58
N ILE A 173 2.60 -7.40 11.14
CA ILE A 173 3.87 -6.95 10.54
C ILE A 173 4.92 -6.70 11.63
N ARG A 174 6.19 -7.01 11.32
CA ARG A 174 7.33 -6.63 12.16
C ARG A 174 7.86 -5.26 11.74
N LEU A 175 7.91 -4.32 12.69
CA LEU A 175 8.56 -3.02 12.50
C LEU A 175 10.06 -3.16 12.74
N LEU A 176 10.87 -2.48 11.92
CA LEU A 176 12.31 -2.28 12.17
C LEU A 176 12.59 -0.91 12.79
#